data_AF-A0A6V7JGT6-F1
#
_entry.id   AF-A0A6V7JGT6-F1
#
_cell.length_a   1.000
_cell.length_b   1.000
_cell.length_c   1.000
_cell.angle_alpha   90.00
_cell.angle_beta   90.00
_cell.angle_gamma   90.00
#
_symmetry.space_group_name_H-M   'P 1'
#
loop_
_entity.id
_entity.type
_entity.pdbx_description
1 polymer ?
#
loop_
_entity_poly.entity_id
_entity_poly.type
_entity_poly.pdbx_seq_one_letter_code
_entity_poly.pdbx_strand_id
1 'polypeptide(L)' 'MIRRVGWTRRVLPPDCELSPSLQCFPPQLVIPPLPAKQFGGHFMPVPREGIELQKYHYPKDWWLEMKPTDCIEEHQEST' A
#
# COMPACT_ATOMS: atom_id res chain seq x y z
N MET A 1 25.77 8.64 -14.72
CA MET A 1 25.76 9.62 -13.61
C MET A 1 25.43 8.86 -12.32
N ILE A 2 26.29 8.85 -11.31
CA ILE A 2 26.02 8.14 -10.03
C ILE A 2 25.38 9.12 -9.06
N ARG A 3 24.10 8.91 -8.73
CA ARG A 3 23.36 9.75 -7.78
C ARG A 3 23.68 9.29 -6.36
N ARG A 4 24.24 10.17 -5.52
CA ARG A 4 24.46 9.86 -4.10
C ARG A 4 23.11 9.73 -3.40
N VAL A 5 22.72 8.50 -3.05
CA VAL A 5 21.53 8.23 -2.23
C VAL A 5 21.87 8.40 -0.76
N GLY A 6 21.15 9.29 -0.06
CA GLY A 6 21.23 9.39 1.40
C GLY A 6 20.66 8.15 2.08
N TRP A 7 20.88 8.00 3.39
CA TRP A 7 20.41 6.84 4.17
C TRP A 7 18.90 6.59 4.02
N THR A 8 18.09 7.65 3.96
CA THR A 8 16.65 7.60 3.70
C THR A 8 16.29 7.01 2.32
N ARG A 9 17.14 7.22 1.31
CA ARG A 9 16.95 6.73 -0.07
C ARG A 9 17.49 5.31 -0.30
N ARG A 10 17.96 4.58 0.73
CA ARG A 10 18.27 3.14 0.60
C ARG A 10 17.02 2.26 0.68
N VAL A 11 15.94 2.77 1.28
CA VAL A 11 14.67 2.04 1.45
C VAL A 11 13.87 2.02 0.14
N LEU A 12 14.11 2.99 -0.75
CA LEU A 12 13.43 3.11 -2.04
C LEU A 12 14.45 3.01 -3.18
N PRO A 13 14.10 2.44 -4.34
CA PRO A 13 14.97 2.44 -5.52
C PRO A 13 15.34 3.88 -5.94
N PRO A 14 16.57 4.10 -6.45
CA PRO A 14 17.07 5.42 -6.84
C PRO A 14 16.21 6.12 -7.92
N ASP A 15 15.41 5.34 -8.65
CA ASP A 15 14.62 5.74 -9.81
C ASP A 15 13.10 5.64 -9.57
N CYS A 16 12.64 5.74 -8.31
CA CYS A 16 11.21 5.80 -7.95
C CYS A 16 10.40 6.79 -8.82
N GLU A 17 10.99 7.95 -9.14
CA GLU A 17 10.40 9.00 -9.99
C GLU A 17 10.07 8.51 -11.41
N LEU A 18 10.79 7.48 -11.89
CA LEU A 18 10.67 6.91 -13.24
C LEU A 18 9.74 5.70 -13.29
N SER A 19 9.32 5.17 -12.14
CA SER A 19 8.42 4.01 -12.06
C SER A 19 7.08 4.44 -11.47
N PRO A 20 6.02 4.56 -12.28
CA PRO A 20 4.69 4.96 -11.82
C PRO A 20 4.12 4.06 -10.71
N SER A 21 4.54 2.79 -10.66
CA SER A 21 4.18 1.81 -9.63
C SER A 21 4.95 1.98 -8.32
N LEU A 22 6.05 2.74 -8.31
CA LEU A 22 6.90 3.01 -7.15
C LEU A 22 6.81 4.50 -6.77
N GLN A 23 5.63 5.10 -6.83
CA GLN A 23 5.44 6.47 -6.35
C GLN A 23 5.92 6.60 -4.89
N CYS A 24 6.65 7.69 -4.62
CA CYS A 24 7.19 7.98 -3.29
C CYS A 24 6.04 8.19 -2.29
N PHE A 25 6.20 7.65 -1.08
CA PHE A 25 5.29 7.88 0.03
C PHE A 25 6.05 8.35 1.28
N PRO A 26 5.38 9.03 2.22
CA PRO A 26 6.01 9.51 3.44
C PRO A 26 6.53 8.34 4.31
N PRO A 27 7.79 8.36 4.77
CA PRO A 27 8.39 7.23 5.45
C PRO A 27 7.71 6.89 6.78
N GLN A 28 7.06 7.85 7.45
CA GLN A 28 6.34 7.61 8.71
C GLN A 28 5.26 6.53 8.60
N LEU A 29 4.73 6.28 7.39
CA LEU A 29 3.73 5.24 7.14
C LEU A 29 4.29 3.82 7.31
N VAL A 30 5.61 3.63 7.16
CA VAL A 30 6.29 2.32 7.20
C VAL A 30 7.40 2.20 8.25
N ILE A 31 7.70 3.27 9.01
CA ILE A 31 8.74 3.25 10.05
C ILE A 31 8.32 2.32 11.21
N PRO A 32 9.15 1.29 11.55
CA PRO A 32 8.92 0.43 12.71
C PRO A 32 8.95 1.21 14.04
N PRO A 33 8.25 0.73 15.09
CA PRO A 33 7.41 -0.48 15.10
C PRO A 33 6.06 -0.23 14.43
N LEU A 34 5.63 -1.15 13.57
CA LEU A 34 4.35 -1.05 12.87
C LEU A 34 3.21 -1.64 13.71
N PRO A 35 1.99 -1.07 13.60
CA PRO A 35 0.82 -1.72 14.15
C PRO A 35 0.61 -3.08 13.48
N ALA A 36 0.21 -4.09 14.25
CA ALA A 36 -0.17 -5.39 13.70
C ALA A 36 -1.69 -5.45 13.52
N LYS A 37 -2.14 -6.04 12.41
CA LYS A 37 -3.54 -6.40 12.21
C LYS A 37 -3.66 -7.88 11.88
N GLN A 38 -4.79 -8.47 12.27
CA GLN A 38 -5.14 -9.82 11.86
C GLN A 38 -5.55 -9.79 10.39
N PHE A 39 -4.93 -10.66 9.59
CA PHE A 39 -5.26 -10.89 8.20
C PHE A 39 -5.34 -12.40 7.97
N GLY A 40 -6.56 -12.89 7.74
CA GLY A 40 -6.84 -14.32 7.83
C GLY A 40 -6.46 -14.90 9.19
N GLY A 41 -5.65 -15.96 9.19
CA GLY A 41 -5.16 -16.62 10.41
C GLY A 41 -3.90 -16.02 11.05
N HIS A 42 -3.36 -14.92 10.52
CA HIS A 42 -2.04 -14.40 10.93
C HIS A 42 -2.12 -12.94 11.38
N PHE A 43 -1.25 -12.56 12.32
CA PHE A 43 -1.00 -11.15 12.64
C PHE A 43 0.17 -10.65 11.81
N MET A 44 -0.07 -9.60 11.02
CA MET A 44 0.96 -9.00 10.16
C MET A 44 1.13 -7.51 10.47
N PRO A 45 2.36 -6.98 10.40
CA PRO A 45 2.58 -5.54 10.48
C PRO A 45 1.92 -4.86 9.28
N VAL A 46 1.21 -3.77 9.52
CA VAL A 46 0.53 -3.01 8.48
C VAL A 46 1.01 -1.55 8.49
N PRO A 47 0.95 -0.86 7.35
CA PRO A 47 1.21 0.57 7.29
C PRO A 47 0.31 1.36 8.26
N ARG A 48 0.81 2.51 8.73
CA ARG A 48 0.00 3.45 9.52
C ARG A 48 -1.06 4.10 8.64
N GLU A 49 -2.05 4.70 9.29
CA GLU A 49 -3.04 5.57 8.64
C GLU A 49 -3.94 4.85 7.61
N GLY A 50 -3.98 3.51 7.67
CA GLY A 50 -4.93 2.68 6.91
C GLY A 50 -4.69 2.74 5.41
N ILE A 51 -5.52 3.51 4.71
CA ILE A 51 -5.50 3.63 3.24
C ILE A 51 -4.53 4.71 2.75
N GLU A 52 -3.89 5.46 3.65
CA GLU A 52 -3.08 6.62 3.26
C GLU A 52 -1.95 6.25 2.28
N LEU A 53 -1.26 5.14 2.52
CA LEU A 53 -0.22 4.63 1.62
C LEU A 53 -0.78 4.29 0.22
N GLN A 54 -2.03 3.81 0.14
CA GLN A 54 -2.69 3.49 -1.13
C GLN A 54 -2.91 4.75 -1.99
N LYS A 55 -3.18 5.91 -1.37
CA LYS A 55 -3.39 7.18 -2.10
C LYS A 55 -2.14 7.62 -2.86
N TYR A 56 -0.95 7.35 -2.32
CA TYR A 56 0.31 7.64 -2.99
C TYR A 56 0.59 6.71 -4.17
N HIS A 57 0.17 5.44 -4.10
CA HIS A 57 0.39 4.47 -5.17
C HIS A 57 -0.69 4.52 -6.27
N TYR A 58 -1.93 4.84 -5.90
CA TYR A 58 -3.12 4.79 -6.76
C TYR A 58 -3.83 6.16 -6.79
N PRO A 59 -3.18 7.24 -7.25
CA PRO A 59 -3.69 8.60 -7.10
C PRO A 59 -4.99 8.87 -7.87
N LYS A 60 -5.35 8.00 -8.84
CA LYS A 60 -6.51 8.20 -9.73
C LYS A 60 -7.73 7.34 -9.36
N ASP A 61 -7.53 6.35 -8.50
CA ASP A 61 -8.46 5.24 -8.31
C ASP A 61 -8.43 4.63 -6.91
N TRP A 62 -7.69 5.21 -5.95
CA TRP A 62 -7.63 4.70 -4.58
C TRP A 62 -8.98 4.60 -3.87
N TRP A 63 -9.98 5.38 -4.31
CA TRP A 63 -11.34 5.40 -3.76
C TRP A 63 -12.31 4.44 -4.48
N LEU A 64 -11.87 3.80 -5.57
CA LEU A 64 -12.73 2.90 -6.33
C LEU A 64 -12.75 1.52 -5.67
N GLU A 65 -13.92 1.14 -5.17
CA GLU A 65 -14.18 -0.23 -4.74
C GLU A 65 -14.45 -1.10 -5.98
N MET A 66 -13.42 -1.82 -6.41
CA MET A 66 -13.52 -2.76 -7.54
C MET A 66 -13.90 -4.14 -7.02
N LYS A 67 -15.09 -4.62 -7.38
CA LYS A 67 -15.43 -6.04 -7.18
C LYS A 67 -14.60 -6.87 -8.18
N PRO A 68 -13.95 -7.95 -7.73
CA PRO A 68 -13.33 -8.91 -8.64
C PRO A 68 -14.37 -9.42 -9.64
N THR A 69 -13.99 -9.52 -10.91
CA THR A 69 -14.90 -9.85 -12.02
C THR A 69 -15.56 -11.22 -11.85
N ASP A 70 -14.91 -12.14 -11.12
CA ASP A 70 -15.36 -13.51 -10.87
C ASP A 70 -15.90 -13.73 -9.45
N CYS A 71 -16.24 -12.66 -8.71
CA CYS A 71 -16.92 -12.81 -7.43
C CYS A 71 -18.37 -13.28 -7.66
N ILE A 72 -18.64 -14.56 -7.38
CA ILE A 72 -20.00 -15.07 -7.27
C ILE A 72 -20.60 -14.42 -6.02
N GLU A 73 -21.54 -13.49 -6.20
CA GLU A 73 -22.34 -13.00 -5.09
C GLU A 73 -23.25 -14.14 -4.64
N GLU A 74 -22.92 -14.79 -3.52
CA GLU A 74 -23.89 -15.65 -2.85
C GLU A 74 -25.04 -14.77 -2.37
N HIS A 75 -26.16 -14.84 -3.06
CA HIS A 75 -27.43 -14.29 -2.58
C HIS A 75 -27.74 -14.92 -1.23
N GLN A 76 -27.44 -14.23 -0.13
CA GLN A 76 -28.05 -14.55 1.15
C GLN A 76 -29.52 -14.14 1.08
N GLU A 77 -30.38 -15.07 0.66
CA GLU A 77 -31.80 -15.02 0.98
C GLU A 77 -31.95 -15.10 2.51
N SER A 78 -32.07 -13.94 3.15
CA SER A 78 -32.55 -13.84 4.52
C SER A 78 -34.01 -14.29 4.57
N THR A 79 -34.25 -15.50 5.08
CA THR A 79 -35.59 -15.96 5.51
C THR A 79 -35.82 -15.56 6.97
#